data_AF-A0A529MRX9-F1
#
_entry.id   AF-A0A529MRX9-F1
#
_cell.length_a   1.000
_cell.length_b   1.000
_cell.length_c   1.000
_cell.angle_alpha   90.00
_cell.angle_beta   90.00
_cell.angle_gamma   90.00
#
_symmetry.space_group_name_H-M   'P 1'
#
loop_
_entity.id
_entity.type
_entity.pdbx_description
1 polymer ?
#
loop_
_entity_poly.entity_id
_entity_poly.type
_entity_poly.pdbx_seq_one_letter_code
_entity_poly.pdbx_strand_id
1 'polypeptide(L)' 'QISAGSTLSMDECMKMEFRILNRMLAGHDFYEGIRAAIINKGSTPQWRPASLDEVSAADIDAYFAPLGDKELAL' A
#
# COMPACT_ATOMS: atom_id res chain seq x y z
N GLN A 1 -0.63 -1.78 9.03
CA GLN A 1 -2.02 -1.24 9.03
C GLN A 1 -2.84 -1.83 10.16
N ILE A 2 -3.27 -3.10 10.13
CA ILE A 2 -4.19 -3.67 11.14
C ILE A 2 -3.71 -3.49 12.58
N SER A 3 -2.45 -3.83 12.87
CA SER A 3 -1.88 -3.64 14.22
C SER A 3 -1.74 -2.16 14.62
N ALA A 4 -1.59 -1.24 13.67
CA ALA A 4 -1.49 0.19 13.95
C ALA A 4 -2.88 0.82 14.14
N GLY A 5 -3.87 0.39 13.35
CA GLY A 5 -5.23 0.91 13.39
C GLY A 5 -6.02 0.55 14.64
N SER A 6 -5.62 -0.48 15.39
CA SER A 6 -6.32 -0.90 16.62
C SER A 6 -6.32 0.16 17.73
N THR A 7 -5.40 1.13 17.66
CA THR A 7 -5.28 2.24 18.63
C THR A 7 -5.64 3.60 18.05
N LEU A 8 -6.11 3.66 16.80
CA LEU A 8 -6.41 4.91 16.10
C LEU A 8 -7.92 5.21 16.09
N SER A 9 -8.27 6.48 16.03
CA SER A 9 -9.61 6.92 15.67
C SER A 9 -9.93 6.60 14.20
N MET A 10 -11.21 6.70 13.82
CA MET A 10 -11.64 6.50 12.43
C MET A 10 -10.93 7.47 11.47
N ASP A 11 -10.83 8.74 11.83
CA ASP A 11 -10.18 9.77 10.99
C ASP A 11 -8.68 9.50 10.83
N GLU A 12 -8.02 9.03 11.88
CA GLU A 12 -6.61 8.63 11.82
C GLU A 12 -6.40 7.38 10.96
N CYS A 13 -7.31 6.39 11.06
CA CYS A 13 -7.32 5.24 10.17
C CYS A 13 -7.47 5.65 8.71
N MET A 14 -8.39 6.57 8.41
CA MET A 14 -8.59 7.07 7.04
C MET A 14 -7.37 7.80 6.49
N LYS A 15 -6.69 8.62 7.32
CA LYS A 15 -5.42 9.25 6.94
C LYS A 15 -4.32 8.21 6.68
N MET A 16 -4.19 7.20 7.55
CA MET A 16 -3.23 6.10 7.37
C MET A 16 -3.50 5.33 6.07
N GLU A 17 -4.75 4.94 5.81
CA GLU A 17 -5.12 4.21 4.60
C GLU A 17 -4.90 5.03 3.33
N PHE A 18 -5.19 6.33 3.37
CA PHE A 18 -4.93 7.24 2.26
C PHE A 18 -3.45 7.33 1.89
N ARG A 19 -2.56 7.34 2.89
CA ARG A 19 -1.09 7.29 2.68
C ARG A 19 -0.66 6.01 1.98
N ILE A 20 -1.18 4.86 2.43
CA ILE A 20 -0.87 3.55 1.87
C ILE A 20 -1.33 3.49 0.42
N LEU A 21 -2.60 3.86 0.14
CA LEU A 21 -3.17 3.82 -1.20
C LEU A 21 -2.41 4.71 -2.19
N ASN A 22 -2.04 5.94 -1.81
CA ASN A 22 -1.27 6.82 -2.69
C ASN A 22 0.06 6.20 -3.13
N ARG A 23 0.73 5.44 -2.25
CA ARG A 23 1.99 4.78 -2.59
C ARG A 23 1.79 3.49 -3.36
N MET A 24 0.72 2.74 -3.10
CA MET A 24 0.34 1.60 -3.93
C MET A 24 0.10 2.02 -5.39
N LEU A 25 -0.55 3.17 -5.60
CA LEU A 25 -0.82 3.72 -6.93
C LEU A 25 0.44 4.24 -7.65
N ALA A 26 1.48 4.63 -6.91
CA ALA A 26 2.78 4.97 -7.48
C ALA A 26 3.64 3.72 -7.78
N GLY A 27 3.29 2.59 -7.17
CA GLY A 27 4.02 1.33 -7.27
C GLY A 27 3.60 0.45 -8.44
N HIS A 28 4.33 -0.66 -8.62
CA HIS A 28 4.11 -1.65 -9.67
C HIS A 28 2.94 -2.61 -9.35
N ASP A 29 2.93 -3.14 -8.14
CA ASP A 29 2.17 -4.36 -7.81
C ASP A 29 0.65 -4.17 -7.78
N PHE A 30 0.17 -2.94 -7.54
CA PHE A 30 -1.27 -2.67 -7.65
C PHE A 30 -1.80 -2.98 -9.05
N TYR A 31 -1.10 -2.51 -10.09
CA TYR A 31 -1.48 -2.73 -11.48
C TYR A 31 -1.21 -4.17 -11.93
N GLU A 32 -0.09 -4.76 -11.49
CA GLU A 32 0.22 -6.17 -11.80
C GLU A 32 -0.82 -7.13 -11.22
N GLY A 33 -1.28 -6.86 -9.99
CA GLY A 33 -2.36 -7.62 -9.37
C GLY A 33 -3.66 -7.52 -10.16
N ILE A 34 -4.02 -6.32 -10.62
CA ILE A 34 -5.19 -6.12 -11.51
C ILE A 34 -5.01 -6.89 -12.83
N ARG A 35 -3.82 -6.81 -13.44
CA ARG A 35 -3.50 -7.53 -14.68
C ARG A 35 -3.69 -9.03 -14.48
N ALA A 36 -3.16 -9.60 -13.41
CA ALA A 36 -3.22 -11.04 -13.16
C ALA A 36 -4.62 -11.54 -12.76
N ALA A 37 -5.32 -10.79 -11.91
CA ALA A 37 -6.60 -11.22 -11.34
C ALA A 37 -7.80 -10.92 -12.26
N ILE A 38 -7.77 -9.81 -13.01
CA ILE A 38 -8.96 -9.29 -13.71
C ILE A 38 -8.78 -9.30 -15.22
N ILE A 39 -7.64 -8.82 -15.73
CA ILE A 39 -7.42 -8.66 -17.18
C ILE A 39 -7.03 -10.01 -17.82
N ASN A 40 -5.92 -10.59 -17.37
CA ASN A 40 -5.38 -11.86 -17.80
C ASN A 40 -5.71 -12.92 -16.73
N LYS A 41 -7.00 -13.16 -16.52
CA LYS A 41 -7.51 -14.01 -15.44
C LYS A 41 -6.77 -15.35 -15.38
N GLY A 42 -6.23 -15.66 -14.22
CA GLY A 42 -5.52 -16.91 -13.96
C GLY A 42 -4.03 -16.90 -14.33
N SER A 43 -3.49 -15.79 -14.86
CA SER A 43 -2.05 -15.64 -14.98
C SER A 43 -1.40 -15.41 -13.60
N THR A 44 -0.17 -15.87 -13.44
CA THR A 44 0.60 -15.67 -12.21
C THR A 44 1.08 -14.22 -12.14
N PRO A 45 0.84 -13.51 -11.03
CA PRO A 45 1.36 -12.17 -10.83
C PRO A 45 2.88 -12.18 -10.63
N GLN A 46 3.57 -11.20 -11.20
CA GLN A 46 5.01 -10.99 -11.09
C GLN A 46 5.30 -9.86 -10.09
N TRP A 47 5.25 -10.18 -8.80
CA TRP A 47 5.45 -9.22 -7.72
C TRP A 47 6.87 -8.62 -7.69
N ARG A 48 6.98 -7.38 -7.19
CA ARG A 48 8.24 -6.67 -7.03
C ARG A 48 8.30 -5.95 -5.68
N PRO A 49 9.19 -6.38 -4.77
CA PRO A 49 10.11 -7.51 -4.89
C PRO A 49 9.41 -8.89 -4.97
N ALA A 50 10.14 -9.93 -5.38
CA ALA A 50 9.55 -11.22 -5.71
C ALA A 50 9.30 -12.11 -4.48
N SER A 51 10.03 -11.85 -3.39
CA SER A 51 9.86 -12.55 -2.11
C SER A 51 9.84 -11.60 -0.91
N LEU A 52 9.34 -12.09 0.23
CA LEU A 52 9.17 -11.28 1.43
C LEU A 52 10.50 -10.89 2.10
N ASP A 53 11.53 -11.71 1.98
CA ASP A 53 12.88 -11.46 2.50
C ASP A 53 13.58 -10.29 1.80
N GLU A 54 13.13 -9.92 0.60
CA GLU A 54 13.60 -8.75 -0.14
C GLU A 54 12.88 -7.45 0.26
N VAL A 55 11.81 -7.51 1.07
CA VAL A 55 11.09 -6.34 1.57
C VAL A 55 11.76 -5.85 2.85
N SER A 56 12.36 -4.66 2.81
CA SER A 56 12.96 -4.07 3.99
C SER A 56 11.92 -3.39 4.89
N ALA A 57 12.26 -3.19 6.17
CA ALA A 57 11.45 -2.39 7.07
C ALA A 57 11.25 -0.95 6.55
N ALA A 58 12.27 -0.39 5.90
CA ALA A 58 12.19 0.94 5.31
C ALA A 58 11.18 1.02 4.15
N ASP A 59 11.06 -0.05 3.35
CA ASP A 59 10.04 -0.13 2.30
C ASP A 59 8.63 -0.10 2.91
N ILE A 60 8.42 -0.78 4.04
CA ILE A 60 7.14 -0.79 4.75
C ILE A 60 6.87 0.59 5.37
N ASP A 61 7.83 1.15 6.11
CA ASP A 61 7.69 2.44 6.80
C ASP A 61 7.37 3.57 5.82
N ALA A 62 7.92 3.50 4.61
CA ALA A 62 7.61 4.44 3.54
C ALA A 62 6.10 4.52 3.29
N TYR A 63 5.35 3.40 3.34
CA TYR A 63 3.90 3.40 3.12
C TYR A 63 3.12 4.23 4.15
N PHE A 64 3.63 4.35 5.38
CA PHE A 64 2.97 5.05 6.50
C PHE A 64 3.41 6.49 6.66
N ALA A 65 4.49 6.90 6.01
CA ALA A 65 5.04 8.24 6.16
C ALA A 65 4.02 9.33 5.75
N PRO A 66 4.00 10.50 6.42
CA PRO A 66 3.11 11.60 6.04
C PRO A 66 3.25 12.00 4.57
N LEU A 67 2.18 12.53 3.99
CA LEU A 67 2.17 13.02 2.60
C LEU A 67 2.44 14.54 2.49
N GLY A 68 2.72 15.21 3.60
CA GLY A 68 2.91 16.66 3.65
C GLY A 68 1.62 17.38 3.25
N ASP A 69 1.73 18.33 2.32
CA ASP A 69 0.60 19.13 1.82
C ASP A 69 -0.48 18.30 1.11
N LYS A 70 -0.18 17.03 0.76
CA LYS A 70 -1.10 16.09 0.13
C LYS A 70 -1.81 15.17 1.13
N GLU A 71 -1.70 15.42 2.43
CA GLU A 71 -2.38 14.62 3.45
C GLU A 71 -3.92 14.72 3.31
N LEU A 72 -4.63 13.66 3.67
CA LEU A 72 -6.09 13.67 3.67
C LEU A 72 -6.62 14.65 4.74
N ALA A 73 -7.41 15.63 4.29
CA ALA A 73 -8.20 16.50 5.14
C ALA A 73 -9.63 15.93 5.28
N LEU A 74 -10.08 15.77 6.52
CA LEU A 74 -11.40 15.24 6.91
C LEU A 74 -12.14 16.28 7.74
#